data_AF-A0A955TPN9-F1
#
_entry.id   AF-A0A955TPN9-F1
#
_cell.length_a   1.000
_cell.length_b   1.000
_cell.length_c   1.000
_cell.angle_alpha   90.00
_cell.angle_beta   90.00
_cell.angle_gamma   90.00
#
_symmetry.space_group_name_H-M   'P 1'
#
loop_
_entity.id
_entity.type
_entity.pdbx_description
1 polymer ?
#
loop_
_entity_poly.entity_id
_entity_poly.type
_entity_poly.pdbx_seq_one_letter_code
_entity_poly.pdbx_strand_id
1 'polypeptide(L)'
;MTSLHKGCVSRCIDDYTGIWEIIREVQRAYPDANACEVQERTLGVIRDLLVAGYIVAGDLKDNVGVVPWPSSLEETIRRIKEEWNAFGREPSIWEIVWFDSTVEGKGALADDKELNIPEGSS
;
A
#
# COMPACT_ATOMS: atom_id res chain seq x y z
N MET A 1 10.04 -4.59 -9.75
CA MET A 1 9.29 -3.54 -9.05
C MET A 1 9.61 -2.19 -9.64
N THR A 2 8.60 -1.37 -9.93
CA THR A 2 8.82 0.03 -10.35
C THR A 2 9.14 0.91 -9.14
N SER A 3 9.69 2.11 -9.34
CA SER A 3 10.02 3.04 -8.24
C SER A 3 8.83 3.40 -7.35
N LEU A 4 7.61 3.39 -7.91
CA LEU A 4 6.36 3.59 -7.16
C LEU A 4 6.12 2.47 -6.13
N HIS A 5 6.33 1.21 -6.53
CA HIS A 5 6.15 0.06 -5.65
C HIS A 5 7.14 0.11 -4.48
N LYS A 6 8.38 0.55 -4.73
CA LYS A 6 9.40 0.71 -3.69
C LYS A 6 9.02 1.78 -2.66
N GLY A 7 8.47 2.91 -3.12
CA GLY A 7 8.00 4.00 -2.25
C GLY A 7 6.90 3.56 -1.28
N CYS A 8 5.91 2.80 -1.78
CA CYS A 8 4.82 2.30 -0.95
C CYS A 8 5.30 1.34 0.14
N VAL A 9 6.13 0.34 -0.22
CA VAL A 9 6.58 -0.66 0.76
C VAL A 9 7.49 -0.01 1.82
N SER A 10 8.33 0.98 1.46
CA SER A 10 9.24 1.63 2.41
C SER A 10 8.50 2.38 3.52
N ARG A 11 7.29 2.88 3.26
CA ARG A 11 6.48 3.58 4.29
C ARG A 11 5.77 2.60 5.23
N CYS A 12 5.43 1.40 4.74
CA CYS A 12 4.85 0.33 5.55
C CYS A 12 5.82 -0.26 6.59
N ILE A 13 7.10 0.15 6.61
CA ILE A 13 8.09 -0.30 7.58
C ILE A 13 8.17 0.60 8.81
N ASP A 14 7.89 1.91 8.69
CA ASP A 14 8.13 2.87 9.77
C ASP A 14 6.87 3.25 10.57
N ASP A 15 5.67 3.15 10.00
CA ASP A 15 4.39 3.34 10.71
C ASP A 15 3.26 2.65 9.93
N TYR A 16 2.26 2.10 10.64
CA TYR A 16 1.09 1.46 10.02
C TYR A 16 0.53 2.33 8.88
N THR A 17 0.46 1.77 7.67
CA THR A 17 0.16 2.55 6.46
C THR A 17 -1.28 2.30 6.06
N GLY A 18 -2.12 3.33 6.06
CA GLY A 18 -3.46 3.23 5.48
C GLY A 18 -3.52 3.70 4.03
N ILE A 19 -4.70 3.55 3.42
CA ILE A 19 -4.92 3.81 2.00
C ILE A 19 -4.50 5.21 1.53
N TRP A 20 -4.56 6.21 2.41
CA TRP A 20 -4.22 7.60 2.11
C TRP A 20 -2.74 7.79 1.68
N GLU A 21 -1.82 6.96 2.15
CA GLU A 21 -0.40 7.04 1.74
C GLU A 21 -0.20 6.53 0.31
N ILE A 22 -0.90 5.46 -0.07
CA ILE A 22 -0.86 4.92 -1.43
C ILE A 22 -1.50 5.92 -2.39
N ILE A 23 -2.61 6.55 -1.98
CA ILE A 23 -3.25 7.63 -2.76
C ILE A 23 -2.27 8.77 -3.03
N ARG A 24 -1.53 9.22 -2.01
CA ARG A 24 -0.51 10.28 -2.17
C ARG A 24 0.59 9.89 -3.14
N GLU A 25 1.04 8.63 -3.13
CA GLU A 25 2.04 8.16 -4.10
C GLU A 25 1.49 8.11 -5.52
N VAL A 26 0.25 7.66 -5.69
CA VAL A 26 -0.43 7.65 -6.99
C VAL A 26 -0.59 9.08 -7.52
N GLN A 27 -1.04 10.03 -6.70
CA GLN A 27 -1.17 11.43 -7.08
C GLN A 27 0.19 12.06 -7.44
N ARG A 28 1.27 11.73 -6.72
CA ARG A 28 2.63 12.22 -7.05
C ARG A 28 3.13 11.67 -8.39
N ALA A 29 2.84 10.41 -8.69
CA ALA A 29 3.23 9.80 -9.96
C ALA A 29 2.35 10.21 -11.14
N TYR A 30 1.10 10.60 -10.87
CA TYR A 30 0.11 10.99 -11.87
C TYR A 30 -0.59 12.30 -11.45
N PRO A 31 0.11 13.45 -11.54
CA PRO A 31 -0.42 14.73 -11.07
C PRO A 31 -1.65 15.22 -11.85
N ASP A 32 -1.80 14.77 -13.09
CA ASP A 32 -2.93 15.14 -13.96
C ASP A 32 -4.11 14.16 -13.88
N ALA A 33 -4.02 13.11 -13.06
CA ALA A 33 -5.08 12.12 -12.92
C ALA A 33 -6.32 12.71 -12.24
N ASN A 34 -7.49 12.41 -12.79
CA ASN A 34 -8.75 12.74 -12.14
C ASN A 34 -9.09 11.75 -11.00
N ALA A 35 -10.11 12.06 -10.19
CA ALA A 35 -10.46 11.26 -9.01
C ALA A 35 -10.78 9.78 -9.34
N CYS A 36 -11.39 9.50 -10.50
CA CYS A 36 -11.68 8.13 -10.94
C CYS A 36 -10.38 7.39 -11.29
N GLU A 37 -9.47 8.04 -12.01
CA GLU A 37 -8.17 7.48 -12.36
C GLU A 37 -7.28 7.24 -11.12
N VAL A 38 -7.32 8.15 -10.14
CA VAL A 38 -6.61 7.98 -8.87
C VAL A 38 -7.15 6.77 -8.12
N GLN A 39 -8.47 6.59 -8.05
CA GLN A 39 -9.08 5.43 -7.40
C GLN A 39 -8.68 4.12 -8.10
N GLU A 40 -8.84 4.04 -9.42
CA GLU A 40 -8.50 2.83 -10.19
C GLU A 40 -7.03 2.45 -10.05
N ARG A 41 -6.12 3.42 -10.16
CA ARG A 41 -4.68 3.20 -10.00
C ARG A 41 -4.33 2.78 -8.59
N THR A 42 -4.95 3.39 -7.57
CA THR A 42 -4.74 3.02 -6.16
C THR A 42 -5.16 1.57 -5.92
N LEU A 43 -6.34 1.16 -6.40
CA LEU A 43 -6.81 -0.22 -6.28
C LEU A 43 -5.92 -1.20 -7.04
N GLY A 44 -5.38 -0.81 -8.20
CA GLY A 44 -4.40 -1.59 -8.96
C GLY A 44 -3.12 -1.84 -8.17
N VAL A 45 -2.55 -0.79 -7.57
CA VAL A 45 -1.34 -0.91 -6.74
C VAL A 45 -1.57 -1.81 -5.52
N ILE A 46 -2.70 -1.64 -4.82
CA ILE A 46 -3.04 -2.49 -3.66
C ILE A 46 -3.16 -3.95 -4.09
N ARG A 47 -3.82 -4.20 -5.23
CA ARG A 47 -3.95 -5.56 -5.80
C ARG A 47 -2.58 -6.17 -6.06
N ASP A 48 -1.69 -5.45 -6.74
CA ASP A 48 -0.36 -5.95 -7.09
C ASP A 48 0.47 -6.27 -5.84
N LEU A 49 0.40 -5.42 -4.80
CA LEU A 49 1.11 -5.62 -3.53
C LEU A 49 0.57 -6.81 -2.73
N LEU A 50 -0.76 -7.00 -2.72
CA LEU A 50 -1.40 -8.16 -2.07
C LEU A 50 -1.09 -9.46 -2.83
N VAL A 51 -1.11 -9.45 -4.17
CA VAL A 51 -0.76 -10.61 -5.01
C VAL A 51 0.69 -11.03 -4.80
N ALA A 52 1.60 -10.05 -4.75
CA ALA A 52 3.01 -10.30 -4.46
C ALA A 52 3.28 -10.76 -3.03
N GLY A 53 2.26 -10.69 -2.15
CA GLY A 53 2.38 -11.05 -0.75
C GLY A 53 3.25 -10.08 0.03
N TYR A 54 3.41 -8.84 -0.42
CA TYR A 54 4.25 -7.83 0.24
C TYR A 54 3.53 -7.09 1.37
N ILE A 55 2.20 -7.03 1.30
CA ILE A 55 1.36 -6.42 2.33
C ILE A 55 0.22 -7.35 2.71
N VAL A 56 -0.33 -7.14 3.90
CA VAL A 56 -1.64 -7.67 4.32
C VAL A 56 -2.60 -6.52 4.56
N ALA A 57 -3.89 -6.72 4.26
CA ALA A 57 -4.95 -5.73 4.44
C ALA A 57 -5.87 -6.12 5.59
N GLY A 58 -6.22 -5.17 6.45
CA GLY A 58 -7.04 -5.46 7.61
C GLY A 58 -7.41 -4.25 8.46
N ASP A 59 -7.89 -4.54 9.67
CA ASP A 59 -8.23 -3.52 10.66
C ASP A 59 -7.04 -3.30 11.59
N LEU A 60 -6.70 -2.04 11.85
CA LEU A 60 -5.73 -1.72 12.90
C LEU A 60 -6.36 -1.95 14.27
N LYS A 61 -5.73 -2.77 15.10
CA LYS A 61 -6.10 -2.97 16.50
C LYS A 61 -5.01 -2.48 17.43
N ASP A 62 -5.43 -1.74 18.45
CA ASP A 62 -4.55 -1.23 19.49
C ASP A 62 -3.71 -2.36 20.09
N ASN A 63 -2.39 -2.14 20.15
CA ASN A 63 -1.38 -3.08 20.68
C ASN A 63 -1.23 -4.41 19.94
N VAL A 64 -1.92 -4.62 18.81
CA VAL A 64 -1.83 -5.85 18.00
C VAL A 64 -1.31 -5.57 16.59
N GLY A 65 -1.55 -4.37 16.07
CA GLY A 65 -1.21 -4.01 14.70
C GLY A 65 -2.35 -4.35 13.73
N VAL A 66 -2.03 -4.56 12.45
CA VAL A 66 -3.05 -4.86 11.43
C VAL A 66 -3.50 -6.30 11.57
N VAL A 67 -4.79 -6.50 11.84
CA VAL A 67 -5.43 -7.81 11.86
C VAL A 67 -6.02 -8.08 10.48
N PRO A 68 -5.47 -9.04 9.72
CA PRO A 68 -5.92 -9.31 8.36
C PRO A 68 -7.39 -9.69 8.31
N TRP A 69 -8.11 -9.20 7.30
CA TRP A 69 -9.47 -9.65 7.07
C TRP A 69 -9.47 -11.12 6.59
N PRO A 70 -10.43 -11.95 7.04
CA PRO A 70 -10.59 -13.32 6.56
C PRO A 70 -11.28 -13.30 5.18
N SER A 71 -10.58 -12.79 4.18
CA SER A 71 -11.12 -12.50 2.85
C SER A 71 -10.13 -12.90 1.76
N SER A 72 -10.62 -13.33 0.61
CA SER A 72 -9.79 -13.48 -0.59
C SER A 72 -9.31 -12.11 -1.09
N LEU A 73 -8.26 -12.12 -1.92
CA LEU A 73 -7.76 -10.91 -2.60
C LEU A 73 -8.89 -10.11 -3.28
N GLU A 74 -9.72 -10.78 -4.08
CA GLU A 74 -10.79 -10.13 -4.82
C GLU A 74 -11.87 -9.57 -3.88
N GLU A 75 -12.17 -10.26 -2.78
CA GLU A 75 -13.11 -9.75 -1.77
C GLU A 75 -12.55 -8.53 -1.04
N THR A 76 -11.26 -8.54 -0.70
CA THR A 76 -10.58 -7.39 -0.10
C THR A 76 -10.62 -6.18 -1.02
N ILE A 77 -10.24 -6.35 -2.29
CA ILE A 77 -10.26 -5.24 -3.27
C ILE A 77 -11.69 -4.74 -3.51
N ARG A 78 -12.66 -5.65 -3.63
CA ARG A 78 -14.06 -5.29 -3.78
C ARG A 78 -14.55 -4.48 -2.57
N ARG A 79 -14.25 -4.94 -1.36
CA ARG A 79 -14.62 -4.25 -0.11
C ARG A 79 -14.03 -2.83 -0.06
N ILE A 80 -12.73 -2.68 -0.34
CA ILE A 80 -12.07 -1.36 -0.38
C ILE A 80 -12.77 -0.43 -1.38
N LYS A 81 -13.09 -0.94 -2.59
CA LYS A 81 -13.78 -0.16 -3.62
C LYS A 81 -15.19 0.25 -3.18
N GLU A 82 -15.95 -0.67 -2.61
CA GLU A 82 -17.32 -0.42 -2.12
C GLU A 82 -17.32 0.61 -1.00
N GLU A 83 -16.44 0.48 -0.01
CA GLU A 83 -16.31 1.42 1.08
C GLU A 83 -15.87 2.81 0.58
N TRP A 84 -14.89 2.88 -0.33
CA TRP A 84 -14.48 4.15 -0.94
C TRP A 84 -15.65 4.83 -1.66
N ASN A 85 -16.40 4.08 -2.48
CA ASN A 85 -17.56 4.64 -3.18
C ASN A 85 -18.65 5.12 -2.21
N ALA A 86 -18.84 4.44 -1.08
CA ALA A 86 -19.81 4.85 -0.06
C ALA A 86 -19.45 6.20 0.60
N PHE A 87 -18.17 6.55 0.69
CA PHE A 87 -17.76 7.87 1.19
C PHE A 87 -18.08 9.01 0.21
N GLY A 88 -18.17 8.73 -1.10
CA GLY A 88 -18.41 9.76 -2.12
C GLY A 88 -17.30 10.82 -2.25
N ARG A 89 -16.16 10.60 -1.57
CA ARG A 89 -14.96 11.44 -1.57
C ARG A 89 -13.71 10.59 -1.42
N GLU A 90 -12.54 11.21 -1.55
CA GLU A 90 -11.27 10.58 -1.21
C GLU A 90 -11.23 10.19 0.28
N PRO A 91 -10.78 8.97 0.63
CA PRO A 91 -10.63 8.52 2.00
C PRO A 91 -9.54 9.31 2.73
N SER A 92 -9.84 9.71 3.95
CA SER A 92 -8.94 10.40 4.86
C SER A 92 -8.10 9.41 5.68
N ILE A 93 -7.19 9.94 6.47
CA ILE A 93 -6.39 9.17 7.42
C ILE A 93 -7.34 8.39 8.34
N TRP A 94 -7.05 7.11 8.60
CA TRP A 94 -7.84 6.16 9.41
C TRP A 94 -9.10 5.57 8.78
N GLU A 95 -9.34 5.79 7.48
CA GLU A 95 -10.53 5.25 6.80
C GLU A 95 -10.22 3.98 5.97
N ILE A 96 -11.23 3.10 5.86
CA ILE A 96 -11.31 1.91 5.01
C ILE A 96 -10.40 0.75 5.40
N VAL A 97 -9.08 0.91 5.34
CA VAL A 97 -8.15 -0.23 5.41
C VAL A 97 -6.77 0.19 5.88
N TRP A 98 -6.16 -0.70 6.66
CA TRP A 98 -4.78 -0.63 7.09
C TRP A 98 -3.96 -1.72 6.44
N PHE A 99 -2.70 -1.38 6.16
CA PHE A 99 -1.71 -2.28 5.60
C PHE A 99 -0.53 -2.46 6.54
N ASP A 100 -0.06 -3.70 6.63
CA ASP A 100 1.21 -4.04 7.29
C ASP A 100 2.09 -4.82 6.32
N SER A 101 3.40 -4.66 6.47
CA SER A 101 4.41 -5.32 5.64
C SER A 101 4.61 -6.76 6.08
N THR A 102 4.56 -7.69 5.13
CA THR A 102 4.94 -9.08 5.37
C THR A 102 6.47 -9.23 5.49
N VAL A 103 6.93 -10.42 5.87
CA VAL A 103 8.36 -10.75 5.89
C VAL A 103 8.95 -10.64 4.49
N GLU A 104 8.21 -11.08 3.48
CA GLU A 104 8.56 -11.01 2.06
C GLU A 104 8.64 -9.55 1.57
N GLY A 105 7.71 -8.69 1.99
CA GLY A 105 7.76 -7.26 1.70
C GLY A 105 8.98 -6.56 2.32
N LYS A 106 9.31 -6.92 3.57
CA LYS A 106 10.53 -6.43 4.26
C LYS A 106 11.81 -6.93 3.57
N GLY A 107 11.85 -8.19 3.15
CA GLY A 107 12.97 -8.79 2.43
C GLY A 107 13.20 -8.14 1.06
N ALA A 108 12.14 -7.94 0.27
CA ALA A 108 12.22 -7.32 -1.06
C ALA A 108 12.78 -5.87 -1.03
N LEU A 109 12.60 -5.16 0.09
CA LEU A 109 13.23 -3.85 0.31
C LEU A 109 14.67 -3.93 0.81
N ALA A 110 15.02 -4.98 1.56
CA ALA A 110 16.37 -5.19 2.07
C ALA A 110 17.33 -5.60 0.94
N ASP A 111 16.92 -6.51 0.05
CA ASP A 111 17.67 -6.90 -1.15
C ASP A 111 17.97 -5.70 -2.08
N ASP A 112 17.05 -4.73 -2.14
CA ASP A 112 17.22 -3.52 -2.95
C ASP A 112 18.16 -2.49 -2.29
N LYS A 113 18.27 -2.49 -0.95
CA LYS A 113 19.26 -1.68 -0.20
C LYS A 113 20.68 -2.25 -0.33
N GLU A 114 20.86 -3.57 -0.37
CA GLU A 114 22.17 -4.18 -0.59
C GLU A 114 22.69 -4.00 -2.02
N LEU A 115 21.81 -3.93 -3.02
CA LEU A 115 22.19 -3.65 -4.42
C LEU A 115 22.52 -2.16 -4.70
N ASN A 116 22.35 -1.28 -3.72
CA ASN A 116 22.63 0.16 -3.85
C ASN A 116 23.76 0.64 -2.91
N ILE A 117 24.65 -0.26 -2.49
CA ILE A 117 25.97 0.16 -1.99
C ILE A 117 26.78 0.62 -3.19
N PRO A 118 27.14 1.92 -3.33
CA PRO A 118 28.13 2.31 -4.31
C PRO A 118 29.44 1.59 -3.94
N GLU A 119 29.91 0.73 -4.83
CA GLU A 119 31.30 0.29 -4.78
C GLU A 119 32.19 1.52 -4.86
N GLY A 120 32.84 1.86 -3.75
CA GLY A 120 33.96 2.79 -3.70
C GLY A 120 33.69 4.11 -2.99
N SER A 121 34.28 4.22 -1.80
CA SER A 121 35.07 5.36 -1.26
C SER A 121 34.98 5.25 0.28
N SER A 122 36.02 4.92 1.06
CA SER A 122 37.47 4.93 0.86
C SER A 122 38.13 3.83 1.71
#